data_AF-A0A392Q3I7-F1
#
_entry.id   AF-A0A392Q3I7-F1
#
_cell.length_a   1.000
_cell.length_b   1.000
_cell.length_c   1.000
_cell.angle_alpha   90.00
_cell.angle_beta   90.00
_cell.angle_gamma   90.00
#
_symmetry.space_group_name_H-M   'P 1'
#
loop_
_entity.id
_entity.type
_entity.pdbx_description
1 polymer ?
#
loop_
_entity_poly.entity_id
_entity_poly.type
_entity_poly.pdbx_seq_one_letter_code
_entity_poly.pdbx_strand_id
1 'polypeptide(L)'
;ATPELEYGRMNIGSRPSKRKPSGGIESLRAIPWIFAWTQTRFHLPVWLGFGAAFKHVIEKDPKNLQMLRDMYNQWPFFRVTLDLVEMVFAKGDPGIATLYDKLLVSDELWSFGERLRSTYEETKSLLLK
;
A
#
# COMPACT_ATOMS: atom_id res chain seq x y z
N ALA A 1 -12.24 -7.87 1.09
CA ALA A 1 -11.04 -7.59 0.27
C ALA A 1 -9.83 -8.40 0.72
N THR A 2 -9.46 -8.39 2.00
CA THR A 2 -8.31 -9.16 2.53
C THR A 2 -8.75 -10.31 3.45
N PRO A 3 -7.91 -11.34 3.68
CA PRO A 3 -8.21 -12.44 4.60
C PRO A 3 -7.83 -12.11 6.07
N GLU A 4 -8.01 -10.85 6.50
CA GLU A 4 -7.59 -10.39 7.84
C GLU A 4 -8.33 -11.13 8.97
N LEU A 5 -9.65 -11.32 8.81
CA LEU A 5 -10.49 -11.99 9.79
C LEU A 5 -10.18 -13.48 9.87
N GLU A 6 -9.98 -14.13 8.73
CA GLU A 6 -9.64 -15.55 8.63
C GLU A 6 -8.28 -15.83 9.27
N TYR A 7 -7.28 -14.98 9.00
CA TYR A 7 -5.95 -15.09 9.63
C TYR A 7 -6.03 -15.06 11.17
N GLY A 8 -6.89 -14.21 11.73
CA GLY A 8 -7.09 -14.13 13.18
C GLY A 8 -7.85 -15.31 13.79
N ARG A 9 -8.57 -16.09 12.99
CA ARG A 9 -9.38 -17.24 13.43
C ARG A 9 -8.68 -18.58 13.22
N MET A 10 -7.74 -18.65 12.28
CA MET A 10 -7.00 -19.87 11.96
C MET A 10 -5.77 -20.05 12.86
N ASN A 11 -5.31 -21.29 12.98
CA ASN A 11 -4.09 -21.65 13.73
C ASN A 11 -2.80 -21.31 12.95
N ILE A 12 -2.69 -20.06 12.48
CA ILE A 12 -1.53 -19.55 11.73
C ILE A 12 -0.71 -18.61 12.62
N GLY A 13 -1.39 -17.67 13.29
CA GLY A 13 -0.74 -16.72 14.20
C GLY A 13 -0.73 -17.22 15.64
N SER A 14 0.38 -17.00 16.35
CA SER A 14 0.48 -17.32 17.80
C SER A 14 -0.13 -16.25 18.71
N ARG A 15 -0.47 -15.09 18.15
CA ARG A 15 -0.87 -13.89 18.90
C ARG A 15 -2.20 -13.34 18.38
N PRO A 16 -3.03 -12.73 19.24
CA PRO A 16 -4.25 -12.05 18.79
C PRO A 16 -3.94 -10.96 17.76
N SER A 17 -4.75 -10.88 16.70
CA SER A 17 -4.58 -9.89 15.64
C SER A 17 -4.86 -8.46 16.09
N LYS A 18 -5.80 -8.27 17.03
CA LYS A 18 -6.19 -6.96 17.59
C LYS A 18 -5.89 -6.86 19.08
N ARG A 19 -5.67 -5.64 19.56
CA ARG A 19 -5.58 -5.28 20.99
C ARG A 19 -6.96 -5.15 21.64
N LYS A 20 -7.93 -4.58 20.91
CA LYS A 20 -9.34 -4.44 21.33
C LYS A 20 -10.22 -5.03 20.22
N PRO A 21 -11.06 -6.04 20.49
CA PRO A 21 -11.85 -6.70 19.44
C PRO A 21 -12.78 -5.76 18.66
N SER A 22 -13.37 -4.78 19.34
CA SER A 22 -14.31 -3.81 18.75
C SER A 22 -13.65 -2.56 18.16
N GLY A 23 -12.32 -2.47 18.16
CA GLY A 23 -11.61 -1.32 17.60
C GLY A 23 -11.43 -1.40 16.08
N GLY A 24 -11.19 -0.23 15.47
CA GLY A 24 -10.81 -0.09 14.07
C GLY A 24 -9.35 -0.46 13.82
N ILE A 25 -8.75 0.13 12.79
CA ILE A 25 -7.36 -0.12 12.38
C ILE A 25 -6.38 0.22 13.51
N GLU A 26 -6.67 1.22 14.34
CA GLU A 26 -5.88 1.63 15.50
C GLU A 26 -5.72 0.53 16.56
N SER A 27 -6.63 -0.46 16.56
CA SER A 27 -6.55 -1.62 17.43
C SER A 27 -5.84 -2.82 16.79
N LEU A 28 -5.63 -2.81 15.47
CA LEU A 28 -4.98 -3.88 14.72
C LEU A 28 -3.46 -3.83 14.91
N ARG A 29 -2.84 -4.99 15.06
CA ARG A 29 -1.37 -5.08 15.17
C ARG A 29 -0.72 -4.97 13.80
N ALA A 30 0.53 -4.48 13.78
CA ALA A 30 1.29 -4.27 12.55
C ALA A 30 1.47 -5.55 11.71
N ILE A 31 1.76 -6.71 12.33
CA ILE A 31 1.94 -7.97 11.60
C ILE A 31 0.66 -8.37 10.83
N PRO A 32 -0.52 -8.52 11.48
CA PRO A 32 -1.77 -8.76 10.76
C PRO A 32 -2.08 -7.73 9.67
N TRP A 33 -1.78 -6.45 9.92
CA TRP A 33 -2.01 -5.38 8.95
C TRP A 33 -1.18 -5.58 7.68
N ILE A 34 0.14 -5.72 7.79
CA ILE A 34 1.01 -5.97 6.63
C ILE A 34 0.67 -7.31 5.98
N PHE A 35 0.42 -8.35 6.77
CA PHE A 35 0.12 -9.69 6.29
C PHE A 35 -1.10 -9.71 5.38
N ALA A 36 -2.23 -9.16 5.83
CA ALA A 36 -3.50 -9.22 5.11
C ALA A 36 -3.42 -8.57 3.71
N TRP A 37 -2.73 -7.43 3.59
CA TRP A 37 -2.54 -6.75 2.30
C TRP A 37 -1.45 -7.37 1.42
N THR A 38 -0.52 -8.10 2.01
CA THR A 38 0.49 -8.88 1.28
C THR A 38 -0.19 -10.08 0.58
N GLN A 39 -1.14 -10.74 1.25
CA GLN A 39 -1.86 -11.88 0.68
C GLN A 39 -2.64 -11.52 -0.60
N THR A 40 -3.21 -10.31 -0.66
CA THR A 40 -3.98 -9.85 -1.82
C THR A 40 -3.14 -9.20 -2.91
N ARG A 41 -1.81 -9.23 -2.78
CA ARG A 41 -0.85 -8.63 -3.72
C ARG A 41 -1.05 -7.12 -3.91
N PHE A 42 -1.71 -6.46 -2.95
CA PHE A 42 -2.01 -5.03 -3.07
C PHE A 42 -1.06 -4.15 -2.25
N HIS A 43 -0.51 -4.67 -1.15
CA HIS A 43 0.53 -4.01 -0.35
C HIS A 43 0.21 -2.56 0.09
N LEU A 44 -1.07 -2.20 0.22
CA LEU A 44 -1.56 -0.86 0.58
C LEU A 44 -0.74 -0.16 1.69
N PRO A 45 -0.38 -0.83 2.81
CA PRO A 45 0.32 -0.18 3.91
C PRO A 45 1.73 0.35 3.59
N VAL A 46 2.34 -0.11 2.50
CA VAL A 46 3.72 0.24 2.16
C VAL A 46 3.78 1.53 1.33
N TRP A 47 2.87 1.68 0.36
CA TRP A 47 2.95 2.76 -0.62
C TRP A 47 1.91 3.87 -0.42
N LEU A 48 0.85 3.63 0.37
CA LEU A 48 -0.22 4.61 0.54
C LEU A 48 0.34 5.93 1.10
N GLY A 49 0.13 7.02 0.37
CA GLY A 49 0.59 8.37 0.72
C GLY A 49 1.77 8.87 -0.12
N PHE A 50 2.62 7.99 -0.67
CA PHE A 50 3.78 8.39 -1.48
C PHE A 50 3.36 9.17 -2.74
N GLY A 51 2.38 8.68 -3.50
CA GLY A 51 1.93 9.35 -4.72
C GLY A 51 1.41 10.76 -4.46
N ALA A 52 0.60 10.94 -3.42
CA ALA A 52 0.10 12.25 -3.02
C ALA A 52 1.23 13.20 -2.58
N ALA A 53 2.22 12.70 -1.82
CA ALA A 53 3.37 13.48 -1.40
C ALA A 53 4.25 13.92 -2.58
N PHE A 54 4.57 13.01 -3.52
CA PHE A 54 5.32 13.34 -4.73
C PHE A 54 4.59 14.36 -5.58
N LYS A 55 3.30 14.16 -5.81
CA LYS A 55 2.46 15.08 -6.58
C LYS A 55 2.44 16.47 -5.96
N HIS A 56 2.20 16.56 -4.66
CA HIS A 56 2.21 17.83 -3.93
C HIS A 56 3.53 18.59 -4.07
N VAL A 57 4.67 17.88 -3.96
CA VAL A 57 6.00 18.49 -4.09
C VAL A 57 6.27 18.94 -5.53
N ILE A 58 5.93 18.13 -6.54
CA ILE A 58 6.16 18.44 -7.96
C ILE A 58 5.25 19.59 -8.44
N GLU A 59 3.99 19.62 -8.00
CA GLU A 59 3.04 20.68 -8.37
C GLU A 59 3.41 22.04 -7.76
N LYS A 60 4.13 22.04 -6.64
CA LYS A 60 4.60 23.28 -6.00
C LYS A 60 5.68 24.00 -6.80
N ASP A 61 6.58 23.26 -7.45
CA ASP A 61 7.58 23.77 -8.38
C ASP A 61 8.05 22.62 -9.29
N PRO A 62 7.93 22.71 -10.63
CA PRO A 62 8.42 21.69 -11.56
C PRO A 62 9.90 21.32 -11.38
N LYS A 63 10.73 22.24 -10.85
CA LYS A 63 12.14 21.97 -10.55
C LYS A 63 12.33 20.94 -9.42
N ASN A 64 11.32 20.76 -8.57
CA ASN A 64 11.39 19.79 -7.48
C ASN A 64 11.50 18.35 -7.97
N LEU A 65 11.08 18.03 -9.20
CA LEU A 65 11.32 16.70 -9.78
C LEU A 65 12.83 16.42 -9.90
N GLN A 66 13.62 17.40 -10.35
CA GLN A 66 15.07 17.24 -10.43
C GLN A 66 15.69 17.10 -9.03
N MET A 67 15.23 17.89 -8.06
CA MET A 67 15.64 17.75 -6.67
C MET A 67 15.38 16.34 -6.12
N LEU A 68 14.20 15.76 -6.36
CA LEU A 68 13.86 14.39 -5.93
C LEU A 68 14.78 13.34 -6.59
N ARG A 69 15.10 13.50 -7.87
CA ARG A 69 16.06 12.64 -8.59
C ARG A 69 17.47 12.78 -8.02
N ASP A 70 17.89 14.00 -7.68
CA ASP A 70 19.19 14.24 -7.07
C ASP A 70 19.26 13.63 -5.67
N MET A 71 18.18 13.74 -4.88
CA MET A 71 18.05 13.06 -3.58
C MET A 71 18.15 11.53 -3.74
N TYR A 72 17.48 10.94 -4.73
CA TYR A 72 17.59 9.50 -4.99
C TYR A 72 19.03 9.10 -5.35
N ASN A 73 19.70 9.92 -6.16
CA ASN A 73 21.05 9.61 -6.60
C ASN A 73 22.11 9.78 -5.51
N GLN A 74 21.96 10.82 -4.67
CA GLN A 74 23.03 11.33 -3.81
C GLN A 74 22.74 11.14 -2.31
N TRP A 75 21.50 10.84 -1.91
CA TRP A 75 21.12 10.69 -0.51
C TRP A 75 20.73 9.23 -0.19
N PRO A 76 21.61 8.46 0.49
CA PRO A 76 21.39 7.04 0.74
C PRO A 76 20.07 6.70 1.45
N PHE A 77 19.64 7.54 2.41
CA PHE A 77 18.37 7.36 3.11
C PHE A 77 17.18 7.40 2.15
N PHE A 78 17.16 8.37 1.24
CA PHE A 78 16.06 8.52 0.28
C PHE A 78 16.08 7.38 -0.73
N ARG A 79 17.27 7.01 -1.23
CA ARG A 79 17.46 5.87 -2.12
C ARG A 79 16.89 4.58 -1.55
N VAL A 80 17.36 4.13 -0.38
CA VAL A 80 16.91 2.85 0.20
C VAL A 80 15.43 2.85 0.57
N THR A 81 14.87 4.03 0.88
CA THR A 81 13.43 4.18 1.12
C THR A 81 12.63 3.93 -0.17
N LEU A 82 13.05 4.52 -1.30
CA LEU A 82 12.37 4.31 -2.58
C LEU A 82 12.60 2.90 -3.13
N ASP A 83 13.81 2.34 -2.99
CA ASP A 83 14.13 0.98 -3.42
C ASP A 83 13.22 -0.05 -2.70
N LEU A 84 12.92 0.17 -1.42
CA LEU A 84 11.98 -0.68 -0.67
C LEU A 84 10.58 -0.61 -1.27
N VAL A 85 10.09 0.58 -1.58
CA VAL A 85 8.75 0.77 -2.17
C VAL A 85 8.69 0.19 -3.58
N GLU A 86 9.73 0.40 -4.39
CA GLU A 86 9.88 -0.18 -5.73
C GLU A 86 9.83 -1.72 -5.69
N MET A 87 10.60 -2.34 -4.80
CA MET A 87 10.61 -3.79 -4.61
C MET A 87 9.22 -4.33 -4.22
N VAL A 88 8.46 -3.58 -3.42
CA VAL A 88 7.09 -3.95 -3.06
C VAL A 88 6.14 -3.82 -4.24
N PHE A 89 6.29 -2.81 -5.10
CA PHE A 89 5.55 -2.73 -6.36
C PHE A 89 5.88 -3.89 -7.31
N ALA A 90 7.13 -4.37 -7.32
CA ALA A 90 7.50 -5.57 -8.09
C ALA A 90 6.84 -6.86 -7.57
N LYS A 91 6.45 -6.90 -6.29
CA LYS A 91 5.69 -8.01 -5.69
C LYS A 91 4.18 -7.86 -5.81
N GLY A 92 3.69 -6.67 -6.16
CA GLY A 92 2.27 -6.35 -6.25
C GLY A 92 1.63 -6.67 -7.60
N ASP A 93 0.33 -6.92 -7.58
CA ASP A 93 -0.50 -7.17 -8.76
C ASP A 93 -1.92 -6.63 -8.54
N PRO A 94 -2.27 -5.47 -9.12
CA PRO A 94 -3.61 -4.88 -8.98
C PRO A 94 -4.70 -5.68 -9.71
N GLY A 95 -4.34 -6.55 -10.66
CA GLY A 95 -5.27 -7.50 -11.29
C GLY A 95 -5.73 -8.56 -10.30
N ILE A 96 -4.80 -9.14 -9.54
CA ILE A 96 -5.14 -10.06 -8.43
C ILE A 96 -5.98 -9.34 -7.38
N ALA A 97 -5.60 -8.13 -6.95
CA ALA A 97 -6.40 -7.36 -6.00
C ALA A 97 -7.84 -7.09 -6.50
N THR A 98 -8.01 -6.85 -7.80
CA THR A 98 -9.33 -6.70 -8.44
C THR A 98 -10.15 -7.98 -8.34
N LEU A 99 -9.52 -9.15 -8.51
CA LEU A 99 -10.20 -10.44 -8.37
C LEU A 99 -10.74 -10.65 -6.94
N TYR A 100 -9.94 -10.30 -5.91
CA TYR A 100 -10.39 -10.33 -4.52
C TYR A 100 -11.60 -9.42 -4.27
N ASP A 101 -11.59 -8.21 -4.84
CA ASP A 101 -12.74 -7.29 -4.72
C ASP A 101 -13.99 -7.88 -5.39
N LYS A 102 -13.87 -8.33 -6.64
CA LYS A 102 -15.01 -8.89 -7.40
C LYS A 102 -15.66 -10.09 -6.73
N LEU A 103 -14.89 -10.91 -6.02
CA LEU A 103 -15.40 -12.14 -5.39
C LEU A 103 -15.87 -11.95 -3.95
N LEU A 104 -15.31 -10.99 -3.21
CA LEU A 104 -15.46 -10.93 -1.74
C LEU A 104 -16.02 -9.60 -1.22
N VAL A 105 -16.12 -8.57 -2.05
CA VAL A 105 -16.54 -7.23 -1.64
C VAL A 105 -17.90 -6.91 -2.25
N SER A 106 -18.79 -6.31 -1.46
CA SER A 106 -20.09 -5.86 -1.96
C SER A 106 -19.94 -4.78 -3.03
N ASP A 107 -20.83 -4.81 -4.02
CA ASP A 107 -20.79 -3.93 -5.20
C ASP A 107 -20.77 -2.44 -4.83
N GLU A 108 -21.42 -2.06 -3.74
CA GLU A 108 -21.44 -0.70 -3.18
C GLU A 108 -20.04 -0.14 -2.88
N LEU A 109 -19.07 -1.01 -2.57
CA LEU A 109 -17.69 -0.64 -2.22
C LEU A 109 -16.71 -0.77 -3.38
N TRP A 110 -17.12 -1.27 -4.56
CA TRP A 110 -16.22 -1.47 -5.70
C TRP A 110 -15.57 -0.17 -6.17
N SER A 111 -16.34 0.92 -6.23
CA SER A 111 -15.82 2.25 -6.59
C SER A 111 -14.72 2.75 -5.65
N PHE A 112 -14.74 2.33 -4.38
CA PHE A 112 -13.67 2.64 -3.44
C PHE A 112 -12.41 1.81 -3.72
N GLY A 113 -12.55 0.51 -4.00
CA GLY A 113 -11.44 -0.35 -4.41
C GLY A 113 -10.79 0.11 -5.71
N GLU A 114 -11.57 0.55 -6.70
CA GLU A 114 -11.09 1.12 -7.95
C GLU A 114 -10.26 2.39 -7.73
N ARG A 115 -10.74 3.29 -6.87
CA ARG A 115 -9.97 4.50 -6.50
C ARG A 115 -8.62 4.14 -5.88
N LEU A 116 -8.58 3.16 -4.97
CA LEU A 116 -7.32 2.72 -4.38
C LEU A 116 -6.36 2.14 -5.42
N ARG A 117 -6.85 1.35 -6.38
CA ARG A 117 -6.01 0.82 -7.49
C ARG A 117 -5.53 1.91 -8.43
N SER A 118 -6.34 2.95 -8.67
CA SER A 118 -5.89 4.13 -9.41
C SER A 118 -4.75 4.84 -8.68
N THR A 119 -4.86 5.02 -7.34
CA THR A 119 -3.78 5.57 -6.52
C THR A 119 -2.52 4.70 -6.54
N TYR A 120 -2.67 3.36 -6.59
CA TYR A 120 -1.53 2.43 -6.74
C TYR A 120 -0.75 2.72 -8.03
N GLU A 121 -1.43 2.80 -9.17
CA GLU A 121 -0.78 3.02 -10.47
C GLU A 121 -0.18 4.45 -10.58
N GLU A 122 -0.88 5.46 -10.07
CA GLU A 122 -0.35 6.83 -10.01
C GLU A 122 0.93 6.88 -9.14
N THR A 123 0.91 6.24 -7.97
CA THR A 123 2.07 6.18 -7.07
C THR A 123 3.25 5.46 -7.71
N LYS A 124 3.01 4.31 -8.35
CA LYS A 124 4.05 3.54 -9.06
C LYS A 124 4.65 4.35 -10.21
N SER A 125 3.81 5.02 -11.01
CA SER A 125 4.25 5.88 -12.10
C SER A 125 5.11 7.04 -11.62
N LEU A 126 4.70 7.72 -10.54
CA LEU A 126 5.46 8.84 -9.97
C LEU A 126 6.80 8.40 -9.37
N LEU A 127 6.85 7.22 -8.73
CA LEU A 127 8.07 6.69 -8.15
C LEU A 127 9.14 6.37 -9.22
N LEU A 128 8.70 5.91 -10.39
CA LEU A 128 9.60 5.53 -11.51
C LEU A 128 10.00 6.71 -12.42
N LYS A 129 9.55 7.93 -12.14
CA LYS A 129 9.91 9.15 -12.90
C LYS A 129 11.22 9.76 -12.42
#